data_AF-A0A8T6P3B9-F1
#
_entry.id   AF-A0A8T6P3B9-F1
#
_cell.length_a   1.000
_cell.length_b   1.000
_cell.length_c   1.000
_cell.angle_alpha   90.00
_cell.angle_beta   90.00
_cell.angle_gamma   90.00
#
_symmetry.space_group_name_H-M   'P 1'
#
loop_
_entity.id
_entity.type
_entity.pdbx_description
1 polymer ?
#
loop_
_entity_poly.entity_id
_entity_poly.type
_entity_poly.pdbx_seq_one_letter_code
_entity_poly.pdbx_strand_id
1 'polypeptide(L)'
;MASETPETSPELESSAQDNDEDAEEDATEEEPSPTEPPAEPTATIVEATETPLPTEAPSLTVLLVAEDELSGRPEWTSADEIASALDSLDVTYDRWRTYQDGQPGRTAANEYDVIIWAVGDDCCDSPTQSSLDTMLQFLDDGGRILIEGGAVISPWPNTPFVQDYLSIRHDGWSPVVDLTLSNANHPLAEGFSGDTLNLSVNSRVRPDAVETRAAVAVFSRGPNSAQSGNPVITAYDSGSFKTVYSSVPLQWMRSNDRRQLIENALNWFAADD
;
A
#
# COMPACT_ATOMS: atom_id res chain seq x y z
N MET A 1 40.86 -1.93 -36.43
CA MET A 1 40.33 -3.02 -37.27
C MET A 1 38.87 -3.14 -36.93
N ALA A 2 38.03 -2.63 -37.82
CA ALA A 2 36.58 -2.66 -37.72
C ALA A 2 36.08 -4.06 -38.12
N SER A 3 35.03 -4.53 -37.47
CA SER A 3 34.24 -5.67 -37.94
C SER A 3 32.78 -5.40 -37.59
N GLU A 4 32.09 -4.76 -38.52
CA GLU A 4 30.63 -4.69 -38.61
C GLU A 4 30.09 -6.01 -39.16
N THR A 5 28.90 -6.43 -38.72
CA THR A 5 28.01 -7.39 -39.39
C THR A 5 26.66 -7.44 -38.66
N PRO A 6 25.55 -7.85 -39.30
CA PRO A 6 24.53 -6.89 -39.73
C PRO A 6 23.12 -7.16 -39.17
N GLU A 7 22.26 -6.15 -39.35
CA GLU A 7 20.80 -6.19 -39.18
C GLU A 7 20.12 -7.20 -40.12
N THR A 8 19.09 -7.89 -39.61
CA THR A 8 17.98 -8.42 -40.41
C THR A 8 16.67 -8.30 -39.66
N SER A 9 15.82 -7.39 -40.13
CA SER A 9 14.37 -7.38 -39.90
C SER A 9 13.68 -8.46 -40.73
N PRO A 10 12.48 -8.89 -40.29
CA PRO A 10 11.41 -9.15 -41.25
C PRO A 10 10.11 -8.41 -40.92
N GLU A 11 9.43 -8.13 -42.03
CA GLU A 11 8.18 -7.42 -42.27
C GLU A 11 6.95 -8.36 -42.20
N LEU A 12 5.77 -7.76 -41.96
CA LEU A 12 4.40 -8.18 -42.35
C LEU A 12 3.82 -9.39 -41.55
N GLU A 13 2.53 -9.47 -41.20
CA GLU A 13 1.32 -9.25 -42.01
C GLU A 13 0.11 -8.79 -41.16
N SER A 14 -0.78 -8.05 -41.81
CA SER A 14 -2.10 -7.68 -41.33
C SER A 14 -3.16 -8.70 -41.76
N SER A 15 -4.12 -9.01 -40.90
CA SER A 15 -5.38 -9.63 -41.32
C SER A 15 -6.53 -9.08 -40.48
N ALA A 16 -7.34 -8.24 -41.13
CA ALA A 16 -8.68 -7.91 -40.71
C ALA A 16 -9.62 -9.07 -41.05
N GLN A 17 -10.60 -9.32 -40.19
CA GLN A 17 -11.72 -10.16 -40.54
C GLN A 17 -12.99 -9.60 -39.88
N ASP A 18 -13.78 -8.93 -40.72
CA ASP A 18 -15.19 -8.63 -40.51
C ASP A 18 -15.97 -9.94 -40.36
N ASN A 19 -17.00 -9.92 -39.51
CA ASN A 19 -18.17 -10.79 -39.65
C ASN A 19 -19.40 -10.04 -39.14
N ASP A 20 -20.28 -9.79 -40.10
CA ASP A 20 -21.67 -9.37 -40.00
C ASP A 20 -22.57 -10.45 -39.34
N GLU A 21 -23.83 -10.04 -39.16
CA GLU A 21 -25.08 -10.83 -39.18
C GLU A 21 -25.84 -10.95 -37.84
N ASP A 22 -26.82 -10.04 -37.70
CA ASP A 22 -28.26 -10.32 -37.64
C ASP A 22 -28.79 -11.40 -36.69
N ALA A 23 -29.61 -10.96 -35.73
CA ALA A 23 -30.86 -11.65 -35.38
C ALA A 23 -31.82 -10.68 -34.66
N GLU A 24 -32.83 -10.21 -35.39
CA GLU A 24 -34.08 -9.67 -34.84
C GLU A 24 -34.90 -10.83 -34.25
N GLU A 25 -35.22 -10.79 -32.96
CA GLU A 25 -36.28 -11.64 -32.38
C GLU A 25 -37.36 -10.79 -31.69
N ASP A 26 -38.50 -10.82 -32.39
CA ASP A 26 -39.90 -10.67 -32.03
C ASP A 26 -40.24 -10.78 -30.52
N ALA A 27 -40.80 -9.72 -29.95
CA ALA A 27 -41.38 -9.70 -28.60
C ALA A 27 -42.87 -9.36 -28.67
N THR A 28 -43.70 -10.39 -28.55
CA THR A 28 -45.15 -10.29 -28.38
C THR A 28 -45.53 -9.69 -27.02
N GLU A 29 -46.22 -8.54 -27.04
CA GLU A 29 -46.89 -7.92 -25.89
C GLU A 29 -48.08 -8.79 -25.42
N GLU A 30 -48.03 -9.30 -24.18
CA GLU A 30 -49.20 -9.79 -23.47
C GLU A 30 -49.79 -8.68 -22.58
N GLU A 31 -51.08 -8.39 -22.77
CA GLU A 31 -51.83 -7.42 -21.96
C GLU A 31 -51.99 -7.89 -20.50
N PRO A 32 -51.71 -7.04 -19.50
CA PRO A 32 -51.92 -7.39 -18.09
C PRO A 32 -53.40 -7.31 -17.70
N SER A 33 -53.86 -8.34 -16.98
CA SER A 33 -55.19 -8.37 -16.34
C SER A 33 -55.36 -7.33 -15.23
N PRO A 34 -56.58 -6.80 -15.03
CA PRO A 34 -56.86 -5.80 -14.00
C PRO A 34 -56.77 -6.42 -12.59
N THR A 35 -55.89 -5.85 -11.76
CA THR A 35 -55.69 -6.24 -10.35
C THR A 35 -56.72 -5.54 -9.45
N GLU A 36 -57.39 -6.31 -8.59
CA GLU A 36 -58.32 -5.81 -7.57
C GLU A 36 -57.61 -4.84 -6.59
N PRO A 37 -58.28 -3.76 -6.14
CA PRO A 37 -57.72 -2.84 -5.17
C PRO A 37 -57.54 -3.51 -3.80
N PRO A 38 -56.35 -3.42 -3.16
CA PRO A 38 -56.11 -3.98 -1.84
C PRO A 38 -56.91 -3.25 -0.75
N ALA A 39 -57.42 -4.02 0.21
CA ALA A 39 -58.10 -3.49 1.40
C ALA A 39 -57.19 -2.60 2.25
N GLU A 40 -57.74 -1.49 2.76
CA GLU A 40 -57.04 -0.52 3.58
C GLU A 40 -56.50 -1.14 4.89
N PRO A 41 -55.19 -1.07 5.16
CA PRO A 41 -54.62 -1.60 6.39
C PRO A 41 -54.96 -0.68 7.57
N THR A 42 -55.49 -1.29 8.63
CA THR A 42 -55.72 -0.62 9.92
C THR A 42 -54.37 -0.31 10.56
N ALA A 43 -54.10 0.99 10.77
CA ALA A 43 -52.84 1.46 11.36
C ALA A 43 -52.76 1.14 12.86
N THR A 44 -51.96 0.14 13.20
CA THR A 44 -51.51 -0.12 14.58
C THR A 44 -50.38 0.86 14.90
N ILE A 45 -50.59 1.72 15.89
CA ILE A 45 -49.54 2.62 16.41
C ILE A 45 -48.58 1.77 17.24
N VAL A 46 -47.43 1.44 16.65
CA VAL A 46 -46.29 0.81 17.34
C VAL A 46 -45.44 1.91 17.98
N GLU A 47 -45.22 1.79 19.29
CA GLU A 47 -44.31 2.63 20.06
C GLU A 47 -42.91 2.56 19.43
N ALA A 48 -42.32 3.71 19.10
CA ALA A 48 -41.02 3.80 18.44
C ALA A 48 -39.92 3.38 19.41
N THR A 49 -39.37 2.17 19.23
CA THR A 49 -38.14 1.74 19.86
C THR A 49 -37.01 2.66 19.41
N GLU A 50 -36.40 3.40 20.33
CA GLU A 50 -35.22 4.22 20.04
C GLU A 50 -34.14 3.31 19.42
N THR A 51 -33.77 3.60 18.17
CA THR A 51 -32.68 2.88 17.49
C THR A 51 -31.39 3.23 18.22
N PRO A 52 -30.64 2.26 18.76
CA PRO A 52 -29.38 2.55 19.42
C PRO A 52 -28.48 3.31 18.45
N LEU A 53 -27.88 4.41 18.93
CA LEU A 53 -26.88 5.15 18.18
C LEU A 53 -25.77 4.18 17.74
N PRO A 54 -25.29 4.29 16.49
CA PRO A 54 -24.23 3.42 16.01
C PRO A 54 -23.03 3.55 16.95
N THR A 55 -22.56 2.42 17.49
CA THR A 55 -21.31 2.34 18.22
C THR A 55 -20.21 2.86 17.30
N GLU A 56 -19.59 3.96 17.69
CA GLU A 56 -18.49 4.56 16.95
C GLU A 56 -17.38 3.51 16.80
N ALA A 57 -16.98 3.24 15.55
CA ALA A 57 -15.90 2.30 15.28
C ALA A 57 -14.61 2.82 15.95
N PRO A 58 -13.74 1.93 16.47
CA PRO A 58 -12.49 2.36 17.07
C PRO A 58 -11.66 3.16 16.06
N SER A 59 -11.30 4.38 16.41
CA SER A 59 -10.38 5.22 15.63
C SER A 59 -8.94 4.85 15.99
N LEU A 60 -8.16 4.40 15.01
CA LEU A 60 -6.72 4.16 15.22
C LEU A 60 -5.98 5.48 15.49
N THR A 61 -5.09 5.45 16.47
CA THR A 61 -4.11 6.50 16.73
C THR A 61 -2.85 6.24 15.90
N VAL A 62 -2.38 7.27 15.17
CA VAL A 62 -1.28 7.14 14.21
C VAL A 62 -0.10 8.03 14.60
N LEU A 63 1.10 7.45 14.63
CA LEU A 63 2.36 8.19 14.68
C LEU A 63 3.02 8.18 13.30
N LEU A 64 3.23 9.36 12.72
CA LEU A 64 4.00 9.53 11.50
C LEU A 64 5.43 9.93 11.83
N VAL A 65 6.37 9.01 11.63
CA VAL A 65 7.81 9.23 11.86
C VAL A 65 8.47 9.61 10.54
N ALA A 66 9.06 10.81 10.49
CA ALA A 66 10.00 11.20 9.44
C ALA A 66 11.40 10.74 9.87
N GLU A 67 11.95 9.75 9.19
CA GLU A 67 13.30 9.26 9.43
C GLU A 67 14.33 10.16 8.73
N ASP A 68 14.66 11.27 9.38
CA ASP A 68 15.61 12.26 8.89
C ASP A 68 16.84 12.41 9.79
N GLU A 69 17.09 11.48 10.71
CA GLU A 69 18.13 11.56 11.76
C GLU A 69 19.51 11.89 11.18
N LEU A 70 19.89 11.21 10.10
CA LEU A 70 21.24 11.33 9.52
C LEU A 70 21.37 12.51 8.57
N SER A 71 20.34 12.79 7.77
CA SER A 71 20.39 13.84 6.75
C SER A 71 20.01 15.22 7.31
N GLY A 72 19.14 15.26 8.32
CA GLY A 72 18.42 16.45 8.75
C GLY A 72 17.51 17.04 7.67
N ARG A 73 17.22 16.28 6.61
CA ARG A 73 16.51 16.71 5.40
C ARG A 73 15.12 16.07 5.37
N PRO A 74 14.10 16.73 5.91
CA PRO A 74 12.75 16.18 5.90
C PRO A 74 12.24 16.01 4.47
N GLU A 75 12.74 16.81 3.51
CA GLU A 75 12.38 16.72 2.10
C GLU A 75 12.90 15.45 1.39
N TRP A 76 13.71 14.64 2.06
CA TRP A 76 14.13 13.33 1.57
C TRP A 76 13.24 12.20 2.08
N THR A 77 12.44 12.45 3.12
CA THR A 77 11.46 11.48 3.63
C THR A 77 10.12 11.66 2.94
N SER A 78 9.30 10.60 2.82
CA SER A 78 7.94 10.72 2.29
C SER A 78 6.93 11.31 3.30
N ALA A 79 7.39 11.90 4.41
CA ALA A 79 6.52 12.26 5.52
C ALA A 79 5.53 13.38 5.16
N ASP A 80 5.89 14.38 4.35
CA ASP A 80 4.96 15.45 3.95
C ASP A 80 3.87 14.91 3.00
N GLU A 81 4.24 14.01 2.09
CA GLU A 81 3.36 13.34 1.16
C GLU A 81 2.38 12.38 1.86
N ILE A 82 2.84 11.70 2.91
CA ILE A 82 2.02 10.82 3.75
C ILE A 82 1.10 11.64 4.65
N ALA A 83 1.61 12.70 5.30
CA ALA A 83 0.80 13.65 6.08
C ALA A 83 -0.37 14.21 5.26
N SER A 84 -0.09 14.67 4.03
CA SER A 84 -1.12 15.18 3.13
C SER A 84 -2.20 14.13 2.79
N ALA A 85 -1.83 12.84 2.73
CA ALA A 85 -2.78 11.77 2.51
C ALA A 85 -3.63 11.51 3.76
N LEU A 86 -3.02 11.49 4.96
CA LEU A 86 -3.73 11.34 6.24
C LEU A 86 -4.73 12.49 6.46
N ASP A 87 -4.31 13.74 6.20
CA ASP A 87 -5.19 14.92 6.25
C ASP A 87 -6.40 14.76 5.31
N SER A 88 -6.19 14.25 4.10
CA SER A 88 -7.26 14.04 3.12
C SER A 88 -8.23 12.89 3.45
N LEU A 89 -7.85 12.05 4.42
CA LEU A 89 -8.65 10.96 4.97
C LEU A 89 -9.27 11.33 6.32
N ASP A 90 -9.11 12.58 6.78
CA ASP A 90 -9.51 13.05 8.11
C ASP A 90 -8.95 12.17 9.26
N VAL A 91 -7.77 11.58 9.07
CA VAL A 91 -7.09 10.77 10.09
C VAL A 91 -6.28 11.67 11.01
N THR A 92 -6.50 11.55 12.32
CA THR A 92 -5.67 12.24 13.32
C THR A 92 -4.35 11.51 13.50
N TYR A 93 -3.25 12.24 13.46
CA TYR A 93 -1.91 11.70 13.66
C TYR A 93 -1.01 12.70 14.37
N ASP A 94 -0.03 12.19 15.10
CA ASP A 94 1.09 12.96 15.58
C ASP A 94 2.29 12.79 14.64
N ARG A 95 3.10 13.85 14.51
CA ARG A 95 4.29 13.84 13.67
C ARG A 95 5.54 13.87 14.52
N TRP A 96 6.51 13.04 14.16
CA TRP A 96 7.79 12.92 14.85
C TRP A 96 8.93 13.05 13.85
N ARG A 97 9.92 13.91 14.12
CA ARG A 97 11.10 14.06 13.26
C ARG A 97 12.33 13.56 13.99
N THR A 98 12.96 12.49 13.50
CA THR A 98 14.07 11.86 14.24
C THR A 98 15.28 12.78 14.39
N TYR A 99 15.49 13.72 13.46
CA TYR A 99 16.51 14.76 13.59
C TYR A 99 16.25 15.77 14.72
N GLN A 100 14.99 16.14 14.97
CA GLN A 100 14.63 17.21 15.93
C GLN A 100 14.28 16.66 17.30
N ASP A 101 13.53 15.55 17.31
CA ASP A 101 12.92 14.98 18.51
C ASP A 101 13.73 13.78 19.04
N GLY A 102 14.74 13.34 18.29
CA GLY A 102 15.45 12.08 18.53
C GLY A 102 14.59 10.88 18.13
N GLN A 103 14.98 9.68 18.53
CA GLN A 103 14.18 8.48 18.27
C GLN A 103 12.95 8.44 19.21
N PRO A 104 11.75 8.07 18.71
CA PRO A 104 10.59 7.91 19.58
C PRO A 104 10.88 6.82 20.60
N GLY A 105 10.88 7.17 21.89
CA GLY A 105 11.09 6.18 22.95
C GLY A 105 9.92 5.20 23.01
N ARG A 106 10.16 3.99 23.56
CA ARG A 106 9.12 2.94 23.67
C ARG A 106 7.80 3.44 24.27
N THR A 107 7.85 4.25 25.32
CA THR A 107 6.64 4.80 25.94
C THR A 107 5.86 5.68 24.98
N ALA A 108 6.53 6.51 24.19
CA ALA A 108 5.87 7.34 23.19
C ALA A 108 5.31 6.49 22.04
N ALA A 109 6.09 5.54 21.52
CA ALA A 109 5.65 4.66 20.44
C ALA A 109 4.41 3.83 20.81
N ASN A 110 4.33 3.34 22.06
CA ASN A 110 3.23 2.49 22.54
C ASN A 110 1.94 3.27 22.89
N GLU A 111 1.93 4.59 22.75
CA GLU A 111 0.69 5.38 22.83
C GLU A 111 -0.14 5.31 21.53
N TYR A 112 0.42 4.74 20.47
CA TYR A 112 -0.19 4.67 19.14
C TYR A 112 -0.52 3.24 18.73
N ASP A 113 -1.62 3.07 17.99
CA ASP A 113 -2.01 1.79 17.40
C ASP A 113 -1.19 1.48 16.14
N VAL A 114 -0.84 2.52 15.39
CA VAL A 114 -0.11 2.42 14.12
C VAL A 114 1.08 3.37 14.09
N ILE A 115 2.21 2.88 13.58
CA ILE A 115 3.35 3.73 13.20
C ILE A 115 3.50 3.68 11.68
N ILE A 116 3.60 4.86 11.06
CA ILE A 116 4.04 5.01 9.68
C ILE A 116 5.48 5.55 9.71
N TRP A 117 6.44 4.72 9.35
CA TRP A 117 7.86 5.02 9.35
C TRP A 117 8.32 5.43 7.94
N ALA A 118 8.39 6.74 7.71
CA ALA A 118 8.70 7.33 6.43
C ALA A 118 10.21 7.58 6.29
N VAL A 119 10.91 6.68 5.58
CA VAL A 119 12.33 6.84 5.24
C VAL A 119 12.49 7.56 3.91
N GLY A 120 11.58 7.29 2.97
CA GLY A 120 11.63 7.85 1.62
C GLY A 120 12.96 7.57 0.91
N ASP A 121 13.56 8.64 0.41
CA ASP A 121 14.86 8.68 -0.26
C ASP A 121 16.05 8.89 0.69
N ASP A 122 15.82 9.03 2.00
CA ASP A 122 16.93 9.02 2.95
C ASP A 122 17.57 7.62 2.97
N CYS A 123 18.89 7.52 2.80
CA CYS A 123 19.51 6.26 2.41
C CYS A 123 20.88 5.99 3.03
N CYS A 124 21.28 4.75 2.75
CA CYS A 124 22.54 4.04 3.04
C CYS A 124 22.81 3.70 4.49
N ASP A 125 22.37 4.51 5.46
CA ASP A 125 22.48 4.20 6.90
C ASP A 125 21.19 4.51 7.68
N SER A 126 20.14 4.96 6.98
CA SER A 126 18.77 5.15 7.50
C SER A 126 17.87 3.99 7.06
N PRO A 127 17.02 3.44 7.96
CA PRO A 127 16.90 3.79 9.39
C PRO A 127 18.13 3.35 10.20
N THR A 128 18.41 4.04 11.31
CA THR A 128 19.56 3.73 12.18
C THR A 128 19.29 2.50 13.05
N GLN A 129 20.31 1.96 13.75
CA GLN A 129 20.10 0.85 14.68
C GLN A 129 19.09 1.21 15.79
N SER A 130 19.10 2.45 16.29
CA SER A 130 18.14 2.90 17.30
C SER A 130 16.72 3.01 16.76
N SER A 131 16.55 3.37 15.49
CA SER A 131 15.26 3.29 14.80
C SER A 131 14.77 1.84 14.72
N LEU A 132 15.64 0.90 14.32
CA LEU A 132 15.30 -0.52 14.28
C LEU A 132 14.91 -1.05 15.66
N ASP A 133 15.68 -0.73 16.70
CA ASP A 133 15.39 -1.16 18.07
C ASP A 133 14.02 -0.66 18.54
N THR A 134 13.63 0.55 18.12
CA THR A 134 12.32 1.13 18.43
C THR A 134 11.20 0.39 17.71
N MET A 135 11.36 0.14 16.41
CA MET A 135 10.36 -0.60 15.61
C MET A 135 10.19 -2.03 16.11
N LEU A 136 11.28 -2.71 16.47
CA LEU A 136 11.24 -4.06 17.05
C LEU A 136 10.46 -4.09 18.36
N GLN A 137 10.73 -3.15 19.27
CA GLN A 137 10.00 -3.06 20.55
C GLN A 137 8.50 -2.81 20.34
N PHE A 138 8.15 -1.93 19.40
CA PHE A 138 6.75 -1.65 19.09
C PHE A 138 6.03 -2.90 18.54
N LEU A 139 6.67 -3.65 17.64
CA LEU A 139 6.12 -4.87 17.08
C LEU A 139 6.06 -6.03 18.10
N ASP A 140 7.02 -6.12 19.01
CA ASP A 140 7.01 -7.08 20.13
C ASP A 140 5.81 -6.86 21.06
N ASP A 141 5.37 -5.61 21.20
CA ASP A 141 4.18 -5.23 21.97
C ASP A 141 2.87 -5.35 21.15
N GLY A 142 2.93 -5.89 19.93
CA GLY A 142 1.77 -6.16 19.07
C GLY A 142 1.37 -5.00 18.14
N GLY A 143 2.27 -4.02 17.98
CA GLY A 143 2.04 -2.85 17.14
C GLY A 143 1.86 -3.16 15.65
N ARG A 144 1.42 -2.16 14.90
CA ARG A 144 1.19 -2.25 13.46
C ARG A 144 2.00 -1.19 12.72
N ILE A 145 2.88 -1.60 11.81
CA ILE A 145 3.81 -0.68 11.16
C ILE A 145 3.68 -0.67 9.64
N LEU A 146 3.62 0.52 9.03
CA LEU A 146 3.95 0.72 7.63
C LEU A 146 5.34 1.34 7.56
N ILE A 147 6.29 0.68 6.91
CA ILE A 147 7.62 1.22 6.64
C ILE A 147 7.86 1.30 5.13
N GLU A 148 8.41 2.43 4.70
CA GLU A 148 8.64 2.72 3.29
C GLU A 148 9.97 3.41 3.04
N GLY A 149 10.61 3.07 1.92
CA GLY A 149 11.79 3.77 1.43
C GLY A 149 12.57 2.96 0.41
N GLY A 150 13.49 3.62 -0.30
CA GLY A 150 14.22 3.01 -1.41
C GLY A 150 15.39 2.10 -1.03
N ALA A 151 15.87 2.14 0.21
CA ALA A 151 17.09 1.44 0.62
C ALA A 151 17.07 0.99 2.09
N VAL A 152 15.86 0.83 2.64
CA VAL A 152 15.61 0.65 4.07
C VAL A 152 16.31 -0.59 4.62
N ILE A 153 16.23 -1.73 3.92
CA ILE A 153 16.70 -3.01 4.49
C ILE A 153 18.12 -3.36 4.07
N SER A 154 18.66 -2.65 3.09
CA SER A 154 19.99 -2.91 2.56
C SER A 154 21.15 -2.85 3.56
N PRO A 155 21.15 -2.00 4.60
CA PRO A 155 22.19 -2.04 5.64
C PRO A 155 21.95 -3.19 6.63
N TRP A 156 20.75 -3.79 6.60
CA TRP A 156 20.21 -4.71 7.61
C TRP A 156 19.72 -6.06 7.05
N PRO A 157 20.30 -6.63 5.98
CA PRO A 157 19.64 -7.64 5.15
C PRO A 157 19.39 -8.98 5.85
N ASN A 158 20.10 -9.24 6.95
CA ASN A 158 20.03 -10.47 7.72
C ASN A 158 19.61 -10.26 9.18
N THR A 159 18.98 -9.13 9.49
CA THR A 159 18.50 -8.83 10.84
C THR A 159 17.16 -9.51 11.13
N PRO A 160 16.82 -9.73 12.42
CA PRO A 160 15.49 -10.20 12.82
C PRO A 160 14.38 -9.31 12.26
N PHE A 161 14.59 -7.99 12.21
CA PHE A 161 13.62 -7.06 11.62
C PHE A 161 13.19 -7.48 10.21
N VAL A 162 14.16 -7.71 9.31
CA VAL A 162 13.89 -8.11 7.92
C VAL A 162 13.31 -9.52 7.83
N GLN A 163 13.86 -10.46 8.61
CA GLN A 163 13.57 -11.88 8.45
C GLN A 163 12.30 -12.34 9.16
N ASP A 164 12.05 -11.81 10.36
CA ASP A 164 11.02 -12.27 11.28
C ASP A 164 9.82 -11.30 11.32
N TYR A 165 10.04 -9.99 11.16
CA TYR A 165 8.97 -8.98 11.25
C TYR A 165 8.48 -8.49 9.90
N LEU A 166 9.36 -8.33 8.92
CA LEU A 166 8.94 -8.05 7.54
C LEU A 166 8.70 -9.36 6.76
N SER A 167 9.25 -10.47 7.24
CA SER A 167 9.15 -11.79 6.62
C SER A 167 9.50 -11.79 5.12
N ILE A 168 10.64 -11.16 4.79
CA ILE A 168 11.20 -11.05 3.44
C ILE A 168 12.69 -11.44 3.43
N ARG A 169 13.29 -11.46 2.24
CA ARG A 169 14.74 -11.58 2.02
C ARG A 169 15.20 -10.46 1.11
N HIS A 170 16.28 -9.76 1.48
CA HIS A 170 16.96 -8.82 0.60
C HIS A 170 17.73 -9.58 -0.49
N ASP A 171 17.51 -9.21 -1.75
CA ASP A 171 18.09 -9.83 -2.95
C ASP A 171 18.96 -8.84 -3.77
N GLY A 172 19.21 -7.64 -3.22
CA GLY A 172 20.02 -6.60 -3.84
C GLY A 172 19.20 -5.36 -4.17
N TRP A 173 19.54 -4.70 -5.27
CA TRP A 173 19.03 -3.37 -5.59
C TRP A 173 18.75 -3.27 -7.07
N SER A 174 17.60 -2.69 -7.42
CA SER A 174 17.22 -2.60 -8.82
C SER A 174 16.25 -1.44 -9.04
N PRO A 175 16.36 -0.68 -10.16
CA PRO A 175 15.41 0.39 -10.48
C PRO A 175 13.97 -0.13 -10.57
N VAL A 176 13.03 0.67 -10.04
CA VAL A 176 11.57 0.46 -10.16
C VAL A 176 10.99 1.74 -10.72
N VAL A 177 10.23 1.64 -11.81
CA VAL A 177 9.56 2.78 -12.47
C VAL A 177 8.04 2.59 -12.52
N ASP A 178 7.57 1.37 -12.26
CA ASP A 178 6.18 1.01 -12.29
C ASP A 178 5.87 -0.20 -11.40
N LEU A 179 4.61 -0.33 -11.01
CA LEU A 179 4.09 -1.41 -10.17
C LEU A 179 2.91 -2.10 -10.86
N THR A 180 2.72 -3.38 -10.56
CA THR A 180 1.53 -4.15 -10.93
C THR A 180 0.97 -4.84 -9.70
N LEU A 181 -0.35 -4.98 -9.63
CA LEU A 181 -1.00 -5.78 -8.61
C LEU A 181 -0.59 -7.24 -8.71
N SER A 182 -0.13 -7.80 -7.59
CA SER A 182 0.25 -9.22 -7.46
C SER A 182 -0.81 -10.03 -6.73
N ASN A 183 -1.55 -9.38 -5.83
CA ASN A 183 -2.67 -9.99 -5.13
C ASN A 183 -3.85 -9.00 -5.02
N ALA A 184 -4.70 -9.00 -6.04
CA ALA A 184 -5.87 -8.12 -6.11
C ALA A 184 -6.94 -8.41 -5.03
N ASN A 185 -6.88 -9.56 -4.36
CA ASN A 185 -7.82 -9.92 -3.30
C ASN A 185 -7.32 -9.51 -1.90
N HIS A 186 -6.10 -8.98 -1.78
CA HIS A 186 -5.59 -8.52 -0.50
C HIS A 186 -6.25 -7.18 -0.12
N PRO A 187 -6.62 -6.90 1.14
CA PRO A 187 -7.23 -5.63 1.54
C PRO A 187 -6.43 -4.39 1.13
N LEU A 188 -5.10 -4.48 1.14
CA LEU A 188 -4.21 -3.41 0.65
C LEU A 188 -4.40 -3.06 -0.85
N ALA A 189 -4.96 -3.96 -1.65
CA ALA A 189 -5.21 -3.76 -3.08
C ALA A 189 -6.61 -3.20 -3.39
N GLU A 190 -7.47 -3.00 -2.38
CA GLU A 190 -8.83 -2.48 -2.57
C GLU A 190 -8.83 -1.15 -3.34
N GLY A 191 -9.70 -1.00 -4.33
CA GLY A 191 -9.79 0.22 -5.13
C GLY A 191 -8.70 0.43 -6.19
N PHE A 192 -7.67 -0.43 -6.25
CA PHE A 192 -6.71 -0.42 -7.35
C PHE A 192 -7.22 -1.25 -8.54
N SER A 193 -7.13 -0.71 -9.76
CA SER A 193 -7.39 -1.49 -10.98
C SER A 193 -6.15 -2.31 -11.36
N GLY A 194 -6.34 -3.39 -12.14
CA GLY A 194 -5.27 -4.24 -12.66
C GLY A 194 -4.30 -3.58 -13.65
N ASP A 195 -4.33 -2.25 -13.76
CA ASP A 195 -3.42 -1.48 -14.59
C ASP A 195 -2.05 -1.32 -13.92
N THR A 196 -1.08 -0.92 -14.72
CA THR A 196 0.26 -0.58 -14.24
C THR A 196 0.27 0.80 -13.58
N LEU A 197 0.69 0.86 -12.32
CA LEU A 197 0.90 2.11 -11.59
C LEU A 197 2.28 2.69 -11.93
N ASN A 198 2.32 3.86 -12.56
CA ASN A 198 3.57 4.50 -12.92
C ASN A 198 4.11 5.34 -11.75
N LEU A 199 5.39 5.19 -11.45
CA LEU A 199 6.08 5.93 -10.39
C LEU A 199 6.77 7.18 -10.94
N SER A 200 6.72 8.27 -10.17
CA SER A 200 7.41 9.52 -10.45
C SER A 200 8.82 9.50 -9.86
N VAL A 201 9.68 8.67 -10.43
CA VAL A 201 11.06 8.48 -9.93
C VAL A 201 11.89 9.74 -10.17
N ASN A 202 12.29 10.42 -9.11
CA ASN A 202 13.08 11.65 -9.16
C ASN A 202 14.39 11.55 -8.35
N SER A 203 14.76 10.34 -7.94
CA SER A 203 15.83 10.08 -6.99
C SER A 203 16.97 9.24 -7.58
N ARG A 204 18.11 9.26 -6.89
CA ARG A 204 19.27 8.40 -7.18
C ARG A 204 19.26 7.11 -6.37
N VAL A 205 18.37 6.98 -5.38
CA VAL A 205 18.23 5.79 -4.56
C VAL A 205 17.73 4.65 -5.44
N ARG A 206 18.30 3.46 -5.23
CA ARG A 206 17.89 2.24 -5.92
C ARG A 206 17.07 1.38 -4.96
N PRO A 207 15.76 1.20 -5.23
CA PRO A 207 14.87 0.35 -4.45
C PRO A 207 15.47 -1.01 -4.10
N ASP A 208 15.24 -1.43 -2.86
CA ASP A 208 15.52 -2.78 -2.41
C ASP A 208 14.80 -3.79 -3.34
N ALA A 209 15.56 -4.76 -3.84
CA ALA A 209 15.02 -5.96 -4.47
C ALA A 209 14.81 -6.99 -3.38
N VAL A 210 13.61 -7.55 -3.30
CA VAL A 210 13.23 -8.46 -2.23
C VAL A 210 12.53 -9.69 -2.76
N GLU A 211 12.59 -10.76 -1.98
CA GLU A 211 11.72 -11.93 -2.12
C GLU A 211 10.88 -12.08 -0.86
N THR A 212 9.65 -12.56 -0.99
CA THR A 212 8.80 -12.89 0.16
C THR A 212 9.22 -14.20 0.80
N ARG A 213 9.12 -14.28 2.13
CA ARG A 213 9.10 -15.54 2.88
C ARG A 213 7.65 -15.92 3.17
N ALA A 214 7.15 -15.61 4.36
CA ALA A 214 5.74 -15.73 4.73
C ALA A 214 4.91 -14.44 4.46
N ALA A 215 5.55 -13.34 4.08
CA ALA A 215 4.83 -12.13 3.65
C ALA A 215 4.09 -12.36 2.32
N VAL A 216 3.00 -11.63 2.12
CA VAL A 216 2.23 -11.61 0.88
C VAL A 216 2.68 -10.42 0.03
N ALA A 217 3.08 -10.68 -1.22
CA ALA A 217 3.31 -9.62 -2.20
C ALA A 217 1.97 -9.04 -2.67
N VAL A 218 1.71 -7.77 -2.36
CA VAL A 218 0.50 -7.07 -2.80
C VAL A 218 0.76 -6.38 -4.14
N PHE A 219 1.89 -5.71 -4.25
CA PHE A 219 2.38 -5.15 -5.50
C PHE A 219 3.75 -5.71 -5.83
N SER A 220 3.97 -5.98 -7.11
CA SER A 220 5.26 -6.33 -7.68
C SER A 220 5.73 -5.25 -8.64
N ARG A 221 7.02 -5.31 -8.98
CA ARG A 221 7.64 -4.52 -10.03
C ARG A 221 6.91 -4.75 -11.35
N GLY A 222 6.50 -3.65 -11.97
CA GLY A 222 5.78 -3.68 -13.23
C GLY A 222 6.66 -4.05 -14.42
N PRO A 223 6.07 -4.18 -15.61
CA PRO A 223 6.74 -4.68 -16.81
C PRO A 223 7.88 -3.78 -17.31
N ASN A 224 7.87 -2.49 -16.97
CA ASN A 224 8.93 -1.57 -17.37
C ASN A 224 10.05 -1.45 -16.32
N SER A 225 9.89 -2.10 -15.17
CA SER A 225 10.87 -2.13 -14.10
C SER A 225 11.88 -3.26 -14.28
N ALA A 226 13.12 -3.02 -13.82
CA ALA A 226 14.12 -4.08 -13.77
C ALA A 226 13.73 -5.10 -12.68
N GLN A 227 13.92 -6.39 -12.99
CA GLN A 227 13.38 -7.51 -12.19
C GLN A 227 11.84 -7.50 -12.07
N SER A 228 11.16 -7.20 -13.19
CA SER A 228 9.70 -7.32 -13.31
C SER A 228 9.16 -8.58 -12.64
N GLY A 229 8.09 -8.46 -11.86
CA GLY A 229 7.47 -9.53 -11.10
C GLY A 229 7.98 -9.67 -9.66
N ASN A 230 9.16 -9.16 -9.31
CA ASN A 230 9.62 -9.20 -7.91
C ASN A 230 8.73 -8.33 -7.01
N PRO A 231 8.50 -8.73 -5.74
CA PRO A 231 7.73 -7.93 -4.78
C PRO A 231 8.28 -6.52 -4.56
N VAL A 232 7.38 -5.57 -4.32
CA VAL A 232 7.70 -4.18 -3.93
C VAL A 232 6.98 -3.80 -2.65
N ILE A 233 5.66 -4.02 -2.62
CA ILE A 233 4.84 -3.77 -1.43
C ILE A 233 4.40 -5.12 -0.89
N THR A 234 4.81 -5.43 0.32
CA THR A 234 4.53 -6.69 1.00
C THR A 234 3.76 -6.45 2.29
N ALA A 235 2.82 -7.33 2.58
CA ALA A 235 2.07 -7.36 3.83
C ALA A 235 2.45 -8.62 4.62
N TYR A 236 2.66 -8.48 5.93
CA TYR A 236 2.86 -9.64 6.80
C TYR A 236 1.98 -9.52 8.05
N ASP A 237 1.27 -10.58 8.33
CA ASP A 237 0.41 -10.73 9.49
C ASP A 237 0.89 -11.94 10.28
N SER A 238 1.36 -11.71 11.50
CA SER A 238 1.82 -12.78 12.38
C SER A 238 0.70 -13.32 13.29
N GLY A 239 -0.49 -12.69 13.27
CA GLY A 239 -1.54 -12.88 14.27
C GLY A 239 -1.24 -12.22 15.63
N SER A 240 -0.11 -11.52 15.76
CA SER A 240 0.22 -10.72 16.96
C SER A 240 0.64 -9.29 16.61
N PHE A 241 1.24 -9.09 15.44
CA PHE A 241 1.58 -7.79 14.87
C PHE A 241 1.33 -7.83 13.36
N LYS A 242 1.20 -6.65 12.73
CA LYS A 242 1.07 -6.52 11.27
C LYS A 242 2.10 -5.55 10.72
N THR A 243 2.69 -5.89 9.58
CA THR A 243 3.64 -5.01 8.88
C THR A 243 3.25 -4.83 7.42
N VAL A 244 3.42 -3.60 6.93
CA VAL A 244 3.45 -3.27 5.51
C VAL A 244 4.84 -2.73 5.21
N TYR A 245 5.52 -3.32 4.25
CA TYR A 245 6.81 -2.86 3.77
C TYR A 245 6.70 -2.45 2.31
N SER A 246 7.19 -1.25 1.98
CA SER A 246 7.36 -0.76 0.62
C SER A 246 8.83 -0.53 0.32
N SER A 247 9.39 -1.25 -0.65
CA SER A 247 10.78 -1.03 -1.11
C SER A 247 10.96 0.19 -2.01
N VAL A 248 9.88 0.95 -2.26
CA VAL A 248 9.92 2.23 -2.94
C VAL A 248 9.40 3.33 -2.02
N PRO A 249 9.93 4.56 -2.15
CA PRO A 249 9.37 5.72 -1.47
C PRO A 249 7.91 5.97 -1.87
N LEU A 250 7.01 6.16 -0.91
CA LEU A 250 5.61 6.48 -1.20
C LEU A 250 5.44 7.85 -1.85
N GLN A 251 6.40 8.77 -1.66
CA GLN A 251 6.44 10.04 -2.39
C GLN A 251 6.58 9.86 -3.91
N TRP A 252 7.05 8.70 -4.39
CA TRP A 252 7.09 8.40 -5.84
C TRP A 252 5.73 8.01 -6.42
N MET A 253 4.77 7.60 -5.58
CA MET A 253 3.42 7.30 -6.03
C MET A 253 2.64 8.59 -6.32
N ARG A 254 1.66 8.52 -7.23
CA ARG A 254 0.71 9.63 -7.44
C ARG A 254 -0.11 9.83 -6.17
N SER A 255 -0.55 11.07 -5.91
CA SER A 255 -1.24 11.41 -4.66
C SER A 255 -2.49 10.55 -4.39
N ASN A 256 -3.28 10.24 -5.42
CA ASN A 256 -4.46 9.38 -5.25
C ASN A 256 -4.10 7.93 -4.92
N ASP A 257 -3.09 7.37 -5.60
CA ASP A 257 -2.62 6.00 -5.38
C ASP A 257 -2.01 5.86 -3.98
N ARG A 258 -1.19 6.84 -3.57
CA ARG A 258 -0.63 6.89 -2.21
C ARG A 258 -1.73 6.98 -1.16
N ARG A 259 -2.70 7.88 -1.35
CA ARG A 259 -3.84 8.04 -0.44
C ARG A 259 -4.61 6.72 -0.29
N GLN A 260 -4.93 6.07 -1.40
CA GLN A 260 -5.65 4.80 -1.39
C GLN A 260 -4.86 3.71 -0.65
N LEU A 261 -3.55 3.61 -0.90
CA LEU A 261 -2.71 2.63 -0.21
C LEU A 261 -2.68 2.86 1.31
N ILE A 262 -2.55 4.12 1.74
CA ILE A 262 -2.53 4.48 3.17
C ILE A 262 -3.89 4.18 3.81
N GLU A 263 -4.99 4.55 3.16
CA GLU A 263 -6.35 4.22 3.61
C GLU A 263 -6.52 2.70 3.78
N ASN A 264 -6.13 1.94 2.77
CA ASN A 264 -6.24 0.48 2.82
C ASN A 264 -5.35 -0.12 3.92
N ALA A 265 -4.16 0.44 4.14
CA ALA A 265 -3.27 0.00 5.22
C ALA A 265 -3.86 0.25 6.59
N LEU A 266 -4.41 1.45 6.83
CA LEU A 266 -5.09 1.76 8.09
C LEU A 266 -6.32 0.88 8.30
N ASN A 267 -7.13 0.65 7.27
CA ASN A 267 -8.28 -0.26 7.36
C ASN A 267 -7.86 -1.70 7.64
N TRP A 268 -6.80 -2.19 6.99
CA TRP A 268 -6.25 -3.52 7.25
C TRP A 268 -5.64 -3.63 8.66
N PHE A 269 -5.06 -2.55 9.16
CA PHE A 269 -4.60 -2.44 10.54
C PHE A 269 -5.74 -2.26 11.55
N ALA A 270 -6.92 -1.80 11.17
CA ALA A 270 -8.07 -1.72 12.07
C ALA A 270 -8.83 -3.04 12.17
N ALA A 271 -8.69 -3.92 11.18
CA ALA A 271 -9.33 -5.23 11.19
C ALA A 271 -8.74 -6.09 12.32
N ASP A 272 -9.64 -6.55 13.20
CA ASP A 272 -9.41 -7.67 14.12
C ASP A 272 -9.29 -8.97 13.31
N ASP A 273 -8.55 -9.93 13.87
CA ASP A 273 -8.47 -11.30 13.36
C ASP A 273 -9.67 -12.16 13.78
#